data_AF-A0A9P7MAG8-F1
#
_entry.id   AF-A0A9P7MAG8-F1
#
_cell.length_a   1.000
_cell.length_b   1.000
_cell.length_c   1.000
_cell.angle_alpha   90.00
_cell.angle_beta   90.00
_cell.angle_gamma   90.00
#
_symmetry.space_group_name_H-M   'P 1'
#
loop_
_entity.id
_entity.type
_entity.pdbx_description
1 polymer ?
#
loop_
_entity_poly.entity_id
_entity_poly.type
_entity_poly.pdbx_seq_one_letter_code
_entity_poly.pdbx_strand_id
1 'polypeptide(L)'
;MDLSRIPDYDNGYRAFLQAFLAHGTLTFEEAQHILAAIINARSTDESVLRADQVIPDVFHNYIEVASEAASMFDYEVRSMVDQVTKKRVYALVNTQSDPQTQLATVYGPEELSFLKRVLDAIFDKYNTPRMEVLAITEMQAIKLARPPHSRHRESYNEVADEDSPSTPAVDKGLKHSEVESALANLVEGGWFSKSRHGFYTLTARGLMELRSWLTETYNDVGEADEWQRIKTCEACKDIVTIGKRCSEPDCVLRLHDFCEDAFWRAHRSKKCPKCRTEWKADRFVGERAVTKSKSYQKGRRRNDGPRRAAEEAIRQPAVRHEAVEEEFDDDDDDDDDDDDDDDDDDDDDDDDDDDDDDEDDDVVVKGEF
;
A
#
# COMPACT_ATOMS: atom_id res chain seq x y z
N MET A 1 -26.31 -24.39 -3.21
CA MET A 1 -25.02 -24.46 -3.95
C MET A 1 -24.53 -25.89 -3.85
N ASP A 2 -24.13 -26.49 -4.97
CA ASP A 2 -23.81 -27.92 -5.04
C ASP A 2 -22.37 -28.13 -5.48
N LEU A 3 -21.47 -28.24 -4.49
CA LEU A 3 -20.04 -28.52 -4.67
C LEU A 3 -19.77 -29.92 -5.26
N SER A 4 -20.79 -30.79 -5.36
CA SER A 4 -20.63 -32.12 -5.98
C SER A 4 -20.44 -32.07 -7.50
N ARG A 5 -20.57 -30.87 -8.10
CA ARG A 5 -20.33 -30.65 -9.54
C ARG A 5 -18.86 -30.53 -9.91
N ILE A 6 -17.97 -30.27 -8.95
CA ILE A 6 -16.52 -30.24 -9.19
C ILE A 6 -16.00 -31.65 -8.97
N PRO A 7 -15.64 -32.39 -10.04
CA PRO A 7 -15.09 -33.73 -9.89
C PRO A 7 -13.86 -33.67 -8.96
N ASP A 8 -13.78 -34.61 -8.02
CA ASP A 8 -12.63 -34.77 -7.12
C ASP A 8 -12.40 -33.63 -6.08
N TYR A 9 -13.35 -32.73 -5.84
CA TYR A 9 -13.24 -31.72 -4.77
C TYR A 9 -13.37 -32.31 -3.35
N ASP A 10 -12.24 -32.77 -2.82
CA ASP A 10 -12.10 -33.38 -1.50
C ASP A 10 -11.60 -32.43 -0.39
N ASN A 11 -11.35 -32.98 0.81
CA ASN A 11 -10.88 -32.22 1.97
C ASN A 11 -9.47 -31.63 1.79
N GLY A 12 -8.63 -32.17 0.91
CA GLY A 12 -7.32 -31.59 0.63
C GLY A 12 -7.43 -30.26 -0.09
N TYR A 13 -8.33 -30.15 -1.08
CA TYR A 13 -8.57 -28.88 -1.76
C TYR A 13 -9.21 -27.85 -0.83
N ARG A 14 -10.12 -28.29 0.07
CA ARG A 14 -10.69 -27.41 1.12
C ARG A 14 -9.61 -26.88 2.05
N ALA A 15 -8.72 -27.75 2.53
CA ALA A 15 -7.60 -27.35 3.39
C ALA A 15 -6.66 -26.37 2.67
N PHE A 16 -6.40 -26.59 1.37
CA PHE A 16 -5.59 -25.68 0.57
C PHE A 16 -6.26 -24.31 0.42
N LEU A 17 -7.55 -24.27 0.08
CA LEU A 17 -8.29 -23.01 -0.03
C LEU A 17 -8.34 -22.24 1.30
N GLN A 18 -8.52 -22.96 2.42
CA GLN A 18 -8.46 -22.36 3.77
C GLN A 18 -7.08 -21.77 4.07
N ALA A 19 -6.01 -22.51 3.79
CA ALA A 19 -4.64 -22.01 3.96
C ALA A 19 -4.38 -20.79 3.05
N PHE A 20 -4.84 -20.84 1.80
CA PHE A 20 -4.68 -19.75 0.86
C PHE A 20 -5.40 -18.47 1.32
N LEU A 21 -6.64 -18.59 1.81
CA LEU A 21 -7.39 -17.48 2.42
C LEU A 21 -6.66 -16.89 3.63
N ALA A 22 -6.11 -17.74 4.50
CA ALA A 22 -5.39 -17.29 5.70
C ALA A 22 -4.09 -16.54 5.36
N HIS A 23 -3.39 -16.94 4.30
CA HIS A 23 -2.18 -16.26 3.84
C HIS A 23 -2.46 -15.01 2.99
N GLY A 24 -3.63 -14.92 2.36
CA GLY A 24 -4.02 -13.86 1.42
C GLY A 24 -3.32 -13.97 0.05
N THR A 25 -2.01 -14.25 0.05
CA THR A 25 -1.23 -14.54 -1.15
C THR A 25 -0.28 -15.71 -0.98
N LEU A 26 0.06 -16.38 -2.08
CA LEU A 26 1.04 -17.47 -2.09
C LEU A 26 1.99 -17.36 -3.29
N THR A 27 3.26 -17.65 -3.04
CA THR A 27 4.22 -18.07 -4.07
C THR A 27 4.19 -19.60 -4.22
N PHE A 28 4.78 -20.11 -5.31
CA PHE A 28 4.91 -21.56 -5.47
C PHE A 28 5.73 -22.17 -4.33
N GLU A 29 6.83 -21.53 -3.93
CA GLU A 29 7.71 -22.01 -2.87
C GLU A 29 6.99 -22.10 -1.52
N GLU A 30 6.14 -21.13 -1.18
CA GLU A 30 5.31 -21.19 0.02
C GLU A 30 4.24 -22.29 -0.08
N ALA A 31 3.58 -22.40 -1.24
CA ALA A 31 2.56 -23.40 -1.49
C ALA A 31 3.14 -24.83 -1.42
N GLN A 32 4.40 -25.06 -1.77
CA GLN A 32 5.06 -26.36 -1.64
C GLN A 32 5.03 -26.88 -0.19
N HIS A 33 5.24 -26.01 0.80
CA HIS A 33 5.17 -26.40 2.21
C HIS A 33 3.75 -26.77 2.63
N ILE A 34 2.76 -25.98 2.22
CA ILE A 34 1.35 -26.20 2.52
C ILE A 34 0.86 -27.52 1.89
N LEU A 35 1.16 -27.71 0.60
CA LEU A 35 0.74 -28.89 -0.15
C LEU A 35 1.40 -30.17 0.39
N ALA A 36 2.70 -30.12 0.72
CA ALA A 36 3.36 -31.26 1.34
C ALA A 36 2.67 -31.66 2.65
N ALA A 37 2.33 -30.69 3.52
CA ALA A 37 1.61 -30.95 4.75
C ALA A 37 0.21 -31.57 4.51
N ILE A 38 -0.55 -31.02 3.57
CA ILE A 38 -1.89 -31.53 3.21
C ILE A 38 -1.82 -32.95 2.65
N ILE A 39 -0.89 -33.21 1.73
CA ILE A 39 -0.73 -34.51 1.08
C ILE A 39 -0.29 -35.56 2.11
N ASN A 40 0.66 -35.23 2.99
CA ASN A 40 1.11 -36.13 4.05
C ASN A 40 -0.01 -36.44 5.05
N ALA A 41 -0.82 -35.45 5.43
CA ALA A 41 -1.94 -35.66 6.35
C ALA A 41 -3.05 -36.56 5.76
N ARG A 42 -3.14 -36.63 4.43
CA ARG A 42 -4.08 -37.49 3.71
C ARG A 42 -3.51 -38.89 3.43
N SER A 43 -2.20 -38.99 3.29
CA SER A 43 -1.54 -40.26 2.99
C SER A 43 -1.61 -41.18 4.19
N THR A 44 -1.96 -42.44 3.94
CA THR A 44 -1.83 -43.53 4.93
C THR A 44 -0.46 -44.22 4.84
N ASP A 45 0.40 -43.77 3.92
CA ASP A 45 1.74 -44.31 3.72
C ASP A 45 2.74 -43.68 4.70
N GLU A 46 3.76 -44.43 5.11
CA GLU A 46 4.86 -43.93 5.97
C GLU A 46 5.80 -42.99 5.21
N SER A 47 5.74 -42.98 3.87
CA SER A 47 6.56 -42.07 3.06
C SER A 47 6.13 -40.62 3.25
N VAL A 48 7.02 -39.79 3.79
CA VAL A 48 6.80 -38.34 3.96
C VAL A 48 7.24 -37.60 2.71
N LEU A 49 6.30 -36.93 2.03
CA LEU A 49 6.58 -36.01 0.95
C LEU A 49 7.17 -34.71 1.51
N ARG A 50 8.34 -34.30 1.03
CA ARG A 50 8.96 -33.02 1.40
C ARG A 50 8.49 -31.90 0.48
N ALA A 51 8.55 -30.66 0.96
CA ALA A 51 8.16 -29.48 0.19
C ALA A 51 8.91 -29.38 -1.16
N ASP A 52 10.22 -29.65 -1.19
CA ASP A 52 11.04 -29.61 -2.40
C ASP A 52 10.65 -30.66 -3.46
N GLN A 53 9.86 -31.67 -3.07
CA GLN A 53 9.38 -32.73 -3.96
C GLN A 53 8.02 -32.42 -4.57
N VAL A 54 7.31 -31.38 -4.10
CA VAL A 54 6.06 -30.93 -4.71
C VAL A 54 6.38 -30.26 -6.04
N ILE A 55 5.87 -30.82 -7.14
CA ILE A 55 6.09 -30.31 -8.50
C ILE A 55 5.05 -29.24 -8.89
N PRO A 56 5.37 -28.34 -9.84
CA PRO A 56 4.47 -27.27 -10.27
C PRO A 56 3.09 -27.74 -10.73
N ASP A 57 2.99 -28.88 -11.40
CA ASP A 57 1.72 -29.39 -11.91
C ASP A 57 0.73 -29.74 -10.79
N VAL A 58 1.24 -30.24 -9.66
CA VAL A 58 0.41 -30.48 -8.46
C VAL A 58 -0.14 -29.15 -7.95
N PHE A 59 0.70 -28.13 -7.83
CA PHE A 59 0.25 -26.81 -7.39
C PHE A 59 -0.77 -26.19 -8.35
N HIS A 60 -0.55 -26.24 -9.66
CA HIS A 60 -1.50 -25.73 -10.64
C HIS A 60 -2.85 -26.43 -10.56
N ASN A 61 -2.87 -27.76 -10.41
CA ASN A 61 -4.11 -28.51 -10.21
C ASN A 61 -4.87 -28.04 -8.95
N TYR A 62 -4.18 -27.82 -7.84
CA TYR A 62 -4.81 -27.28 -6.63
C TYR A 62 -5.36 -25.87 -6.83
N ILE A 63 -4.65 -25.01 -7.57
CA ILE A 63 -5.10 -23.66 -7.91
C ILE A 63 -6.35 -23.70 -8.80
N GLU A 64 -6.37 -24.54 -9.83
CA GLU A 64 -7.50 -24.68 -10.75
C GLU A 64 -8.76 -25.13 -10.00
N VAL A 65 -8.66 -26.21 -9.21
CA VAL A 65 -9.78 -26.73 -8.43
C VAL A 65 -10.23 -25.73 -7.35
N ALA A 66 -9.30 -25.04 -6.69
CA ALA A 66 -9.63 -24.00 -5.71
C ALA A 66 -10.33 -22.81 -6.37
N SER A 67 -9.90 -22.39 -7.57
CA SER A 67 -10.51 -21.29 -8.31
C SER A 67 -11.91 -21.63 -8.80
N GLU A 68 -12.15 -22.86 -9.26
CA GLU A 68 -13.48 -23.31 -9.65
C GLU A 68 -14.42 -23.31 -8.42
N ALA A 69 -13.95 -23.84 -7.28
CA ALA A 69 -14.72 -23.83 -6.03
C ALA A 69 -15.01 -22.41 -5.53
N ALA A 70 -14.04 -21.50 -5.64
CA ALA A 70 -14.17 -20.12 -5.17
C ALA A 70 -15.06 -19.25 -6.08
N SER A 71 -15.14 -19.56 -7.38
CA SER A 71 -15.97 -18.81 -8.34
C SER A 71 -17.46 -18.80 -8.02
N MET A 72 -17.95 -19.79 -7.27
CA MET A 72 -19.34 -19.82 -6.80
C MET A 72 -19.65 -18.74 -5.76
N PHE A 73 -18.62 -18.14 -5.19
CA PHE A 73 -18.69 -17.06 -4.21
C PHE A 73 -18.08 -15.77 -4.77
N ASP A 74 -18.01 -15.66 -6.10
CA ASP A 74 -17.47 -14.49 -6.79
C ASP A 74 -15.99 -14.23 -6.48
N TYR A 75 -15.25 -15.27 -6.09
CA TYR A 75 -13.80 -15.20 -5.94
C TYR A 75 -13.11 -15.84 -7.15
N GLU A 76 -11.98 -15.26 -7.56
CA GLU A 76 -11.14 -15.75 -8.64
C GLU A 76 -9.70 -15.83 -8.15
N VAL A 77 -8.98 -16.91 -8.48
CA VAL A 77 -7.53 -16.93 -8.26
C VAL A 77 -6.83 -16.19 -9.39
N ARG A 78 -6.18 -15.08 -9.06
CA ARG A 78 -5.34 -14.33 -10.01
C ARG A 78 -3.87 -14.54 -9.69
N SER A 79 -3.02 -14.32 -10.69
CA SER A 79 -1.57 -14.28 -10.49
C SER A 79 -0.94 -13.11 -11.19
N MET A 80 0.10 -12.56 -10.59
CA MET A 80 0.97 -11.57 -11.21
C MET A 80 2.41 -11.79 -10.78
N VAL A 81 3.35 -11.23 -11.54
CA VAL A 81 4.75 -11.18 -11.11
C VAL A 81 4.92 -9.97 -10.21
N ASP A 82 5.35 -10.20 -8.97
CA ASP A 82 5.66 -9.12 -8.04
C ASP A 82 6.77 -8.23 -8.60
N GLN A 83 6.52 -6.92 -8.59
CA GLN A 83 7.34 -5.98 -9.35
C GLN A 83 8.70 -5.70 -8.68
N VAL A 84 8.89 -6.14 -7.43
CA VAL A 84 10.13 -5.99 -6.66
C VAL A 84 10.92 -7.30 -6.65
N THR A 85 10.32 -8.37 -6.13
CA THR A 85 10.93 -9.68 -5.93
C THR A 85 11.02 -10.49 -7.23
N LYS A 86 10.22 -10.14 -8.24
CA LYS A 86 10.12 -10.83 -9.54
C LYS A 86 9.63 -12.28 -9.44
N LYS A 87 9.03 -12.65 -8.32
CA LYS A 87 8.37 -13.95 -8.13
C LYS A 87 6.92 -13.87 -8.58
N ARG A 88 6.39 -14.99 -9.06
CA ARG A 88 4.95 -15.09 -9.34
C ARG A 88 4.21 -15.27 -8.02
N VAL A 89 3.24 -14.41 -7.78
CA VAL A 89 2.38 -14.41 -6.61
C VAL A 89 0.96 -14.69 -7.07
N TYR A 90 0.26 -15.52 -6.32
CA TYR A 90 -1.15 -15.85 -6.52
C TYR A 90 -1.95 -15.23 -5.38
N ALA A 91 -3.13 -14.70 -5.69
CA ALA A 91 -4.06 -14.15 -4.71
C ALA A 91 -5.49 -14.60 -5.04
N LEU A 92 -6.31 -14.78 -4.01
CA LEU A 92 -7.74 -14.98 -4.18
C LEU A 92 -8.44 -13.62 -4.15
N VAL A 93 -8.96 -13.19 -5.30
CA VAL A 93 -9.52 -11.85 -5.52
C VAL A 93 -11.03 -11.93 -5.56
N ASN A 94 -11.70 -11.07 -4.80
CA ASN A 94 -13.14 -10.89 -4.92
C ASN A 94 -13.47 -10.12 -6.22
N THR A 95 -14.40 -10.64 -7.00
CA THR A 95 -14.77 -10.11 -8.32
C THR A 95 -16.03 -9.25 -8.32
N GLN A 96 -16.83 -9.28 -7.23
CA GLN A 96 -18.06 -8.50 -7.10
C GLN A 96 -17.98 -7.37 -6.08
N SER A 97 -17.20 -7.53 -4.99
CA SER A 97 -17.11 -6.49 -3.98
C SER A 97 -16.25 -5.33 -4.46
N ASP A 98 -16.74 -4.10 -4.25
CA ASP A 98 -15.88 -2.94 -4.32
C ASP A 98 -14.81 -3.05 -3.21
N PRO A 99 -13.59 -2.55 -3.43
CA PRO A 99 -12.54 -2.67 -2.44
C PRO A 99 -12.79 -1.98 -1.11
N GLN A 100 -13.62 -0.94 -1.10
CA GLN A 100 -13.95 -0.21 0.10
C GLN A 100 -14.76 -1.12 1.03
N THR A 101 -15.69 -1.91 0.50
CA THR A 101 -16.43 -2.96 1.20
C THR A 101 -15.52 -4.10 1.64
N GLN A 102 -14.57 -4.52 0.81
CA GLN A 102 -13.67 -5.62 1.15
C GLN A 102 -12.77 -5.28 2.34
N LEU A 103 -12.18 -4.09 2.32
CA LEU A 103 -11.30 -3.59 3.38
C LEU A 103 -12.07 -3.18 4.64
N ALA A 104 -13.34 -2.79 4.51
CA ALA A 104 -14.18 -2.40 5.65
C ALA A 104 -14.44 -3.52 6.67
N THR A 105 -14.15 -4.77 6.31
CA THR A 105 -14.23 -5.89 7.26
C THR A 105 -13.03 -5.95 8.22
N VAL A 106 -11.93 -5.29 7.89
CA VAL A 106 -10.66 -5.32 8.65
C VAL A 106 -10.30 -3.96 9.23
N TYR A 107 -10.63 -2.88 8.52
CA TYR A 107 -10.25 -1.52 8.88
C TYR A 107 -11.47 -0.68 9.29
N GLY A 108 -11.27 0.19 10.28
CA GLY A 108 -12.30 1.13 10.73
C GLY A 108 -12.63 2.20 9.69
N PRO A 109 -13.78 2.90 9.81
CA PRO A 109 -14.18 3.93 8.84
C PRO A 109 -13.14 5.03 8.62
N GLU A 110 -12.47 5.50 9.68
CA GLU A 110 -11.44 6.54 9.60
C GLU A 110 -10.16 6.04 8.91
N GLU A 111 -9.76 4.79 9.17
CA GLU A 111 -8.63 4.14 8.49
C GLU A 111 -8.92 3.94 6.99
N LEU A 112 -10.15 3.61 6.61
CA LEU A 112 -10.56 3.49 5.21
C LEU A 112 -10.52 4.85 4.50
N SER A 113 -11.02 5.91 5.15
CA SER A 113 -10.96 7.27 4.62
C SER A 113 -9.50 7.73 4.47
N PHE A 114 -8.65 7.44 5.45
CA PHE A 114 -7.21 7.66 5.36
C PHE A 114 -6.57 6.89 4.21
N LEU A 115 -6.86 5.59 4.08
CA LEU A 115 -6.35 4.76 2.99
C LEU A 115 -6.77 5.31 1.62
N LYS A 116 -8.02 5.76 1.48
CA LYS A 116 -8.47 6.42 0.25
C LYS A 116 -7.63 7.66 -0.04
N ARG A 117 -7.39 8.54 0.95
CA ARG A 117 -6.50 9.71 0.79
C ARG A 117 -5.09 9.32 0.36
N VAL A 118 -4.55 8.23 0.93
CA VAL A 118 -3.23 7.69 0.54
C VAL A 118 -3.23 7.21 -0.91
N LEU A 119 -4.26 6.48 -1.35
CA LEU A 119 -4.39 6.01 -2.73
C LEU A 119 -4.55 7.19 -3.70
N ASP A 120 -5.37 8.19 -3.36
CA ASP A 120 -5.53 9.42 -4.15
C ASP A 120 -4.18 10.15 -4.28
N ALA A 121 -3.41 10.22 -3.20
CA ALA A 121 -2.08 10.83 -3.25
C ALA A 121 -1.10 10.04 -4.13
N ILE A 122 -1.12 8.71 -4.07
CA ILE A 122 -0.24 7.84 -4.86
C ILE A 122 -0.56 7.89 -6.35
N PHE A 123 -1.85 7.78 -6.71
CA PHE A 123 -2.31 7.55 -8.07
C PHE A 123 -2.73 8.81 -8.81
N ASP A 124 -3.00 9.91 -8.09
CA ASP A 124 -3.29 11.21 -8.68
C ASP A 124 -2.22 12.25 -8.32
N LYS A 125 -2.11 12.66 -7.05
CA LYS A 125 -1.20 13.76 -6.64
C LYS A 125 0.27 13.55 -7.02
N TYR A 126 0.82 12.37 -6.77
CA TYR A 126 2.23 12.04 -7.03
C TYR A 126 2.45 11.27 -8.35
N ASN A 127 1.42 11.18 -9.19
CA ASN A 127 1.46 10.51 -10.47
C ASN A 127 1.16 11.51 -11.59
N THR A 128 2.20 12.14 -12.11
CA THR A 128 2.09 13.18 -13.15
C THR A 128 2.76 12.74 -14.45
N PRO A 129 2.41 13.33 -15.61
CA PRO A 129 3.07 13.03 -16.89
C PRO A 129 4.59 13.18 -16.86
N ARG A 130 5.11 14.05 -15.98
CA ARG A 130 6.55 14.29 -15.83
C ARG A 130 7.21 13.35 -14.82
N MET A 131 6.49 12.96 -13.77
CA MET A 131 7.02 12.13 -12.70
C MET A 131 5.94 11.17 -12.18
N GLU A 132 6.11 9.88 -12.47
CA GLU A 132 5.21 8.80 -12.03
C GLU A 132 5.81 8.13 -10.79
N VAL A 133 5.58 8.74 -9.61
CA VAL A 133 6.17 8.25 -8.36
C VAL A 133 5.47 6.97 -7.90
N LEU A 134 4.13 6.90 -8.03
CA LEU A 134 3.30 5.73 -7.68
C LEU A 134 3.68 5.10 -6.33
N ALA A 135 4.06 5.95 -5.39
CA ALA A 135 4.49 5.63 -4.05
C ALA A 135 4.41 6.90 -3.18
N ILE A 136 4.37 6.72 -1.87
CA ILE A 136 4.31 7.80 -0.89
C ILE A 136 5.33 7.57 0.21
N THR A 137 5.85 8.63 0.82
CA THR A 137 6.68 8.53 2.03
C THR A 137 5.83 8.61 3.29
N GLU A 138 6.35 8.12 4.41
CA GLU A 138 5.73 8.22 5.74
C GLU A 138 5.26 9.64 6.07
N MET A 139 6.13 10.64 5.88
CA MET A 139 5.79 12.06 6.13
C MET A 139 4.66 12.57 5.23
N GLN A 140 4.64 12.15 3.97
CA GLN A 140 3.56 12.51 3.05
C GLN A 140 2.25 11.84 3.45
N ALA A 141 2.29 10.62 4.00
CA ALA A 141 1.12 9.94 4.52
C ALA A 141 0.61 10.61 5.82
N ILE A 142 1.50 11.02 6.72
CA ILE A 142 1.16 11.81 7.92
C ILE A 142 0.40 13.09 7.56
N LYS A 143 0.84 13.80 6.51
CA LYS A 143 0.13 14.99 5.98
C LYS A 143 -1.27 14.71 5.42
N LEU A 144 -1.66 13.44 5.30
CA LEU A 144 -2.99 12.99 4.85
C LEU A 144 -3.83 12.43 6.00
N ALA A 145 -3.37 12.55 7.25
CA ALA A 145 -4.07 11.99 8.42
C ALA A 145 -5.52 12.49 8.51
N ARG A 146 -5.73 13.79 8.23
CA ARG A 146 -7.03 14.46 8.28
C ARG A 146 -7.53 14.84 6.88
N PRO A 147 -8.85 14.88 6.65
CA PRO A 147 -9.39 15.41 5.41
C PRO A 147 -9.01 16.89 5.26
N PRO A 148 -8.77 17.37 4.02
CA PRO A 148 -8.52 18.80 3.80
C PRO A 148 -9.72 19.60 4.30
N HIS A 149 -9.47 20.69 5.03
CA HIS A 149 -10.53 21.60 5.47
C HIS A 149 -11.28 22.13 4.24
N SER A 150 -12.52 21.69 4.09
CA SER A 150 -13.40 22.10 2.99
C SER A 150 -13.84 23.55 3.19
N ARG A 151 -12.97 24.53 2.88
CA ARG A 151 -13.33 25.96 2.87
C ARG A 151 -14.00 26.41 1.56
N HIS A 152 -14.28 25.50 0.61
CA HIS A 152 -14.84 25.91 -0.68
C HIS A 152 -15.72 24.85 -1.37
N ARG A 153 -16.79 24.40 -0.72
CA ARG A 153 -17.92 23.71 -1.40
C ARG A 153 -19.25 24.40 -1.13
N GLU A 154 -19.28 25.73 -1.21
CA GLU A 154 -20.52 26.49 -1.38
C GLU A 154 -20.51 27.13 -2.77
N SER A 155 -21.00 26.41 -3.79
CA SER A 155 -21.74 27.00 -4.92
C SER A 155 -22.13 25.96 -5.97
N TYR A 156 -22.94 24.95 -5.63
CA TYR A 156 -23.85 24.38 -6.63
C TYR A 156 -25.13 23.97 -5.93
N ASN A 157 -26.21 24.65 -6.30
CA ASN A 157 -27.57 24.41 -5.80
C ASN A 157 -27.95 22.94 -6.03
N GLU A 158 -28.00 22.15 -4.96
CA GLU A 158 -28.78 20.91 -4.96
C GLU A 158 -30.15 21.19 -4.37
N VAL A 159 -31.15 20.97 -5.22
CA VAL A 159 -32.56 20.93 -4.87
C VAL A 159 -32.74 19.78 -3.88
N ALA A 160 -33.28 20.08 -2.70
CA ALA A 160 -33.50 19.12 -1.64
C ALA A 160 -34.41 17.97 -2.11
N ASP A 161 -33.93 16.74 -1.97
CA ASP A 161 -34.76 15.54 -1.95
C ASP A 161 -34.80 15.04 -0.50
N GLU A 162 -35.98 15.05 0.11
CA GLU A 162 -36.22 14.93 1.56
C GLU A 162 -36.31 13.47 2.06
N ASP A 163 -35.54 12.52 1.52
CA ASP A 163 -35.71 11.11 1.91
C ASP A 163 -34.41 10.27 1.98
N SER A 164 -33.44 10.72 2.77
CA SER A 164 -32.33 9.86 3.21
C SER A 164 -31.99 10.03 4.69
N PRO A 165 -32.30 9.04 5.55
CA PRO A 165 -31.85 9.01 6.93
C PRO A 165 -30.48 8.35 7.00
N SER A 166 -29.42 9.12 6.81
CA SER A 166 -28.09 8.83 7.41
C SER A 166 -27.23 10.08 7.37
N THR A 167 -27.07 10.74 8.52
CA THR A 167 -25.97 11.71 8.70
C THR A 167 -24.65 10.94 8.55
N PRO A 168 -23.79 11.25 7.56
CA PRO A 168 -22.48 10.62 7.49
C PRO A 168 -21.68 11.01 8.74
N ALA A 169 -21.05 10.02 9.37
CA ALA A 169 -20.14 10.25 10.48
C ALA A 169 -19.06 11.26 10.02
N VAL A 170 -18.80 12.27 10.84
CA VAL A 170 -17.76 13.27 10.56
C VAL A 170 -16.41 12.57 10.58
N ASP A 171 -15.72 12.53 9.45
CA ASP A 171 -14.35 12.02 9.34
C ASP A 171 -13.39 12.96 10.09
N LYS A 172 -13.02 12.58 11.32
CA LYS A 172 -12.11 13.35 12.17
C LYS A 172 -10.64 13.19 11.75
N GLY A 173 -10.35 12.23 10.89
CA GLY A 173 -9.00 11.79 10.56
C GLY A 173 -8.32 11.04 11.69
N LEU A 174 -7.06 10.67 11.45
CA LEU A 174 -6.22 9.92 12.37
C LEU A 174 -5.21 10.84 13.08
N LYS A 175 -4.76 10.46 14.27
CA LYS A 175 -3.55 10.99 14.92
C LYS A 175 -2.29 10.48 14.21
N HIS A 176 -1.13 11.11 14.45
CA HIS A 176 0.13 10.69 13.82
C HIS A 176 0.52 9.25 14.18
N SER A 177 0.38 8.85 15.45
CA SER A 177 0.63 7.48 15.91
C SER A 177 -0.32 6.45 15.27
N GLU A 178 -1.58 6.84 15.04
CA GLU A 178 -2.58 6.02 14.35
C GLU A 178 -2.26 5.86 12.86
N VAL A 179 -1.73 6.91 12.21
CA VAL A 179 -1.24 6.81 10.82
C VAL A 179 -0.10 5.81 10.71
N GLU A 180 0.88 5.87 11.61
CA GLU A 180 2.01 4.93 11.61
C GLU A 180 1.53 3.49 11.82
N SER A 181 0.59 3.29 12.75
CA SER A 181 -0.03 2.00 13.04
C SER A 181 -0.83 1.48 11.84
N ALA A 182 -1.65 2.32 11.22
CA ALA A 182 -2.42 1.97 10.02
C ALA A 182 -1.49 1.57 8.86
N LEU A 183 -0.39 2.31 8.62
CA LEU A 183 0.60 1.96 7.61
C LEU A 183 1.30 0.63 7.93
N ALA A 184 1.62 0.36 9.19
CA ALA A 184 2.20 -0.91 9.62
C ALA A 184 1.23 -2.08 9.37
N ASN A 185 -0.03 -1.93 9.76
CA ASN A 185 -1.10 -2.91 9.55
C ASN A 185 -1.33 -3.18 8.06
N LEU A 186 -1.31 -2.14 7.21
CA LEU A 186 -1.41 -2.28 5.75
C LEU A 186 -0.22 -3.04 5.15
N VAL A 187 0.98 -2.90 5.71
CA VAL A 187 2.17 -3.67 5.30
C VAL A 187 2.07 -5.12 5.78
N GLU A 188 1.68 -5.34 7.03
CA GLU A 188 1.50 -6.69 7.59
C GLU A 188 0.40 -7.47 6.88
N GLY A 189 -0.72 -6.82 6.56
CA GLY A 189 -1.79 -7.36 5.73
C GLY A 189 -1.40 -7.57 4.27
N GLY A 190 -0.18 -7.18 3.87
CA GLY A 190 0.35 -7.40 2.53
C GLY A 190 -0.27 -6.50 1.47
N TRP A 191 -0.93 -5.40 1.84
CA TRP A 191 -1.49 -4.41 0.89
C TRP A 191 -0.41 -3.47 0.36
N PHE A 192 0.48 -3.05 1.25
CA PHE A 192 1.61 -2.18 0.96
C PHE A 192 2.95 -2.85 1.24
N SER A 193 4.00 -2.34 0.61
CA SER A 193 5.38 -2.64 0.97
C SER A 193 6.13 -1.36 1.26
N LYS A 194 6.98 -1.36 2.31
CA LYS A 194 7.88 -0.25 2.63
C LYS A 194 9.26 -0.54 2.06
N SER A 195 9.74 0.33 1.18
CA SER A 195 11.07 0.22 0.60
C SER A 195 12.16 0.66 1.57
N ARG A 196 13.41 0.31 1.29
CA ARG A 196 14.58 0.77 2.07
C ARG A 196 14.77 2.28 2.06
N HIS A 197 14.16 2.98 1.10
CA HIS A 197 14.18 4.43 1.00
C HIS A 197 12.98 5.08 1.70
N GLY A 198 12.12 4.30 2.36
CA GLY A 198 10.98 4.78 3.14
C GLY A 198 9.73 5.05 2.31
N PHE A 199 9.62 4.46 1.13
CA PHE A 199 8.46 4.60 0.25
C PHE A 199 7.49 3.44 0.43
N TYR A 200 6.21 3.76 0.56
CA TYR A 200 5.10 2.83 0.56
C TYR A 200 4.50 2.75 -0.84
N THR A 201 4.32 1.54 -1.36
CA THR A 201 3.67 1.28 -2.64
C THR A 201 2.82 0.00 -2.55
N LEU A 202 1.78 -0.10 -3.39
CA LEU A 202 0.94 -1.30 -3.43
C LEU A 202 1.77 -2.53 -3.82
N THR A 203 1.52 -3.63 -3.11
CA THR A 203 2.08 -4.94 -3.43
C THR A 203 1.37 -5.57 -4.63
N ALA A 204 1.86 -6.74 -5.06
CA ALA A 204 1.14 -7.59 -6.02
C ALA A 204 -0.31 -7.89 -5.57
N ARG A 205 -0.53 -8.14 -4.27
CA ARG A 205 -1.86 -8.39 -3.70
C ARG A 205 -2.79 -7.20 -3.97
N GLY A 206 -2.39 -6.01 -3.52
CA GLY A 206 -3.18 -4.80 -3.67
C GLY A 206 -3.45 -4.46 -5.14
N LEU A 207 -2.50 -4.70 -6.03
CA LEU A 207 -2.71 -4.45 -7.46
C LEU A 207 -3.64 -5.45 -8.14
N MET A 208 -3.71 -6.71 -7.69
CA MET A 208 -4.65 -7.70 -8.22
C MET A 208 -6.07 -7.46 -7.69
N GLU A 209 -6.19 -7.21 -6.38
CA GLU A 209 -7.47 -7.01 -5.71
C GLU A 209 -8.12 -5.68 -6.09
N LEU A 210 -7.35 -4.59 -6.11
CA LEU A 210 -7.87 -3.25 -6.39
C LEU A 210 -7.92 -2.92 -7.89
N ARG A 211 -7.61 -3.86 -8.79
CA ARG A 211 -7.36 -3.56 -10.21
C ARG A 211 -8.51 -2.79 -10.88
N SER A 212 -9.74 -3.29 -10.74
CA SER A 212 -10.91 -2.70 -11.38
C SER A 212 -11.18 -1.32 -10.81
N TRP A 213 -11.24 -1.23 -9.48
CA TRP A 213 -11.46 0.03 -8.76
C TRP A 213 -10.41 1.10 -9.08
N LEU A 214 -9.12 0.76 -9.09
CA LEU A 214 -8.05 1.70 -9.46
C LEU A 214 -8.27 2.26 -10.87
N THR A 215 -8.64 1.39 -11.81
CA THR A 215 -8.84 1.79 -13.20
C THR A 215 -10.08 2.67 -13.33
N GLU A 216 -11.20 2.27 -12.72
CA GLU A 216 -12.48 3.00 -12.77
C GLU A 216 -12.41 4.34 -12.03
N THR A 217 -11.65 4.41 -10.93
CA THR A 217 -11.55 5.61 -10.09
C THR A 217 -10.61 6.66 -10.69
N TYR A 218 -9.48 6.24 -11.29
CA TYR A 218 -8.42 7.16 -11.69
C TYR A 218 -8.23 7.30 -13.21
N ASN A 219 -8.89 6.48 -14.03
CA ASN A 219 -8.93 6.69 -15.48
C ASN A 219 -10.37 7.05 -15.87
N ASP A 220 -10.62 8.35 -16.10
CA ASP A 220 -11.92 8.83 -16.55
C ASP A 220 -12.37 8.15 -17.85
N VAL A 221 -13.66 7.83 -17.92
CA VAL A 221 -14.32 7.19 -19.08
C VAL A 221 -14.64 8.18 -20.22
N GLY A 222 -14.39 9.48 -20.03
CA GLY A 222 -14.92 10.56 -20.88
C GLY A 222 -14.07 10.96 -22.09
N GLU A 223 -12.74 10.93 -21.98
CA GLU A 223 -11.85 11.43 -23.05
C GLU A 223 -10.73 10.44 -23.37
N ALA A 224 -10.83 9.79 -24.54
CA ALA A 224 -9.85 8.80 -25.00
C ALA A 224 -8.43 9.36 -25.22
N ASP A 225 -8.29 10.69 -25.26
CA ASP A 225 -7.04 11.40 -25.50
C ASP A 225 -6.37 11.91 -24.22
N GLU A 226 -7.00 11.75 -23.05
CA GLU A 226 -6.41 12.17 -21.76
C GLU A 226 -5.35 11.20 -21.24
N TRP A 227 -4.40 11.75 -20.48
CA TRP A 227 -3.33 10.97 -19.87
C TRP A 227 -3.87 10.12 -18.72
N GLN A 228 -4.04 8.83 -19.00
CA GLN A 228 -4.50 7.82 -18.03
C GLN A 228 -3.58 7.77 -16.81
N ARG A 229 -4.12 7.83 -15.58
CA ARG A 229 -3.34 7.68 -14.34
C ARG A 229 -2.81 6.27 -14.16
N ILE A 230 -3.65 5.25 -14.34
CA ILE A 230 -3.29 3.84 -14.23
C ILE A 230 -2.85 3.32 -15.59
N LYS A 231 -1.59 2.89 -15.70
CA LYS A 231 -1.03 2.30 -16.92
C LYS A 231 -0.74 0.81 -16.72
N THR A 232 -0.88 0.06 -17.80
CA THR A 232 -0.48 -1.35 -17.87
C THR A 232 0.82 -1.53 -18.64
N CYS A 233 1.51 -2.63 -18.36
CA CYS A 233 2.72 -3.01 -19.07
C CYS A 233 2.37 -3.41 -20.49
N GLU A 234 3.08 -2.87 -21.48
CA GLU A 234 2.82 -3.24 -22.88
C GLU A 234 3.11 -4.72 -23.17
N ALA A 235 3.97 -5.36 -22.37
CA ALA A 235 4.35 -6.77 -22.52
C ALA A 235 3.38 -7.74 -21.82
N CYS A 236 3.18 -7.60 -20.50
CA CYS A 236 2.37 -8.55 -19.71
C CYS A 236 0.94 -8.09 -19.41
N LYS A 237 0.59 -6.83 -19.71
CA LYS A 237 -0.75 -6.23 -19.47
C LYS A 237 -1.17 -6.06 -18.00
N ASP A 238 -0.28 -6.33 -17.06
CA ASP A 238 -0.47 -6.00 -15.64
C ASP A 238 -0.20 -4.53 -15.35
N ILE A 239 -0.79 -3.98 -14.28
CA ILE A 239 -0.53 -2.60 -13.84
C ILE A 239 0.97 -2.43 -13.55
N VAL A 240 1.54 -1.30 -13.97
CA VAL A 240 2.95 -0.95 -13.71
C VAL A 240 2.99 0.15 -12.66
N THR A 241 3.52 -0.18 -11.48
CA THR A 241 3.89 0.78 -10.43
C THR A 241 5.39 0.90 -10.27
N ILE A 242 6.16 -0.07 -10.78
CA ILE A 242 7.62 -0.11 -10.75
C ILE A 242 8.14 -0.56 -12.11
N GLY A 243 9.00 0.27 -12.72
CA GLY A 243 9.62 -0.08 -14.00
C GLY A 243 10.14 1.14 -14.74
N LYS A 244 9.92 1.14 -16.06
CA LYS A 244 10.39 2.17 -16.98
C LYS A 244 9.28 2.70 -17.86
N ARG A 245 9.42 3.96 -18.23
CA ARG A 245 8.46 4.68 -19.08
C ARG A 245 9.12 5.27 -20.31
N CYS A 246 8.28 5.59 -21.30
CA CYS A 246 8.71 6.31 -22.48
C CYS A 246 9.34 7.65 -22.09
N SER A 247 10.33 8.10 -22.88
CA SER A 247 10.91 9.43 -22.70
C SER A 247 9.94 10.57 -23.06
N GLU A 248 8.89 10.25 -23.82
CA GLU A 248 7.79 11.17 -24.12
C GLU A 248 6.82 11.24 -22.92
N PRO A 249 6.64 12.40 -22.25
CA PRO A 249 5.86 12.52 -21.02
C PRO A 249 4.41 12.04 -21.15
N ASP A 250 3.75 12.41 -22.24
CA ASP A 250 2.32 12.13 -22.46
C ASP A 250 2.09 10.74 -23.07
N CYS A 251 3.15 10.05 -23.47
CA CYS A 251 3.04 8.68 -23.95
C CYS A 251 2.73 7.74 -22.77
N VAL A 252 1.80 6.81 -22.96
CA VAL A 252 1.38 5.82 -21.94
C VAL A 252 2.14 4.48 -22.00
N LEU A 253 3.16 4.33 -22.84
CA LEU A 253 3.91 3.06 -22.91
C LEU A 253 4.77 2.85 -21.66
N ARG A 254 4.49 1.79 -20.91
CA ARG A 254 5.21 1.37 -19.71
C ARG A 254 5.68 -0.07 -19.81
N LEU A 255 6.81 -0.38 -19.20
CA LEU A 255 7.37 -1.72 -19.11
C LEU A 255 7.86 -1.97 -17.68
N HIS A 256 7.48 -3.09 -17.08
CA HIS A 256 8.15 -3.57 -15.86
C HIS A 256 9.63 -3.85 -16.17
N ASP A 257 10.48 -3.76 -15.14
CA ASP A 257 11.92 -4.05 -15.30
C ASP A 257 12.18 -5.47 -15.83
N PHE A 258 11.38 -6.47 -15.41
CA PHE A 258 11.52 -7.86 -15.88
C PHE A 258 10.94 -8.08 -17.29
N CYS A 259 10.06 -7.19 -17.76
CA CYS A 259 9.44 -7.27 -19.09
C CYS A 259 10.30 -6.63 -20.18
N GLU A 260 11.09 -5.61 -19.83
CA GLU A 260 11.79 -4.76 -20.80
C GLU A 260 12.69 -5.55 -21.76
N ASP A 261 13.56 -6.43 -21.24
CA ASP A 261 14.53 -7.14 -22.06
C ASP A 261 13.86 -8.11 -23.04
N ALA A 262 12.81 -8.81 -22.61
CA ALA A 262 12.04 -9.70 -23.47
C ALA A 262 11.27 -8.90 -24.54
N PHE A 263 10.65 -7.80 -24.14
CA PHE A 263 9.90 -6.92 -25.04
C PHE A 263 10.78 -6.37 -26.16
N TRP A 264 11.95 -5.82 -25.84
CA TRP A 264 12.84 -5.24 -26.87
C TRP A 264 13.56 -6.29 -27.69
N ARG A 265 13.81 -7.51 -27.18
CA ARG A 265 14.32 -8.62 -28.01
C ARG A 265 13.32 -9.03 -29.09
N ALA A 266 12.02 -8.92 -28.82
CA ALA A 266 10.97 -9.19 -29.80
C ALA A 266 10.79 -8.04 -30.83
N HIS A 267 11.30 -6.84 -30.55
CA HIS A 267 11.16 -5.67 -31.42
C HIS A 267 12.43 -5.38 -32.21
N ARG A 268 12.28 -5.10 -33.52
CA ARG A 268 13.43 -4.85 -34.43
C ARG A 268 14.15 -3.52 -34.17
N SER A 269 13.47 -2.56 -33.55
CA SER A 269 14.02 -1.24 -33.23
C SER A 269 13.67 -0.83 -31.82
N LYS A 270 14.60 -0.16 -31.13
CA LYS A 270 14.41 0.39 -29.78
C LYS A 270 13.68 1.75 -29.81
N LYS A 271 12.61 1.81 -30.60
CA LYS A 271 11.69 2.96 -30.73
C LYS A 271 10.35 2.58 -30.13
N CYS A 272 9.77 3.49 -29.36
CA CYS A 272 8.46 3.33 -28.75
C CYS A 272 7.41 2.99 -29.83
N PRO A 273 6.68 1.86 -29.75
CA PRO A 273 5.65 1.53 -30.74
C PRO A 273 4.44 2.49 -30.72
N LYS A 274 4.20 3.22 -29.62
CA LYS A 274 3.09 4.19 -29.53
C LYS A 274 3.42 5.56 -30.13
N CYS A 275 4.53 6.18 -29.73
CA CYS A 275 4.89 7.54 -30.17
C CYS A 275 6.15 7.64 -31.04
N ARG A 276 6.83 6.52 -31.31
CA ARG A 276 8.06 6.42 -32.13
C ARG A 276 9.30 7.09 -31.55
N THR A 277 9.20 7.73 -30.39
CA THR A 277 10.33 8.28 -29.62
C THR A 277 11.33 7.17 -29.27
N GLU A 278 12.62 7.49 -29.31
CA GLU A 278 13.70 6.57 -28.95
C GLU A 278 13.62 6.17 -27.47
N TRP A 279 13.72 4.87 -27.19
CA TRP A 279 13.66 4.35 -25.82
C TRP A 279 15.04 4.41 -25.14
N LYS A 280 15.25 5.45 -24.34
CA LYS A 280 16.52 5.69 -23.62
C LYS A 280 16.69 4.86 -22.34
N ALA A 281 15.61 4.27 -21.83
CA ALA A 281 15.59 3.50 -20.58
C ALA A 281 16.07 4.29 -19.33
N ASP A 282 15.95 5.63 -19.37
CA ASP A 282 16.40 6.57 -18.32
C ASP A 282 15.23 7.21 -17.55
N ARG A 283 13.99 6.93 -17.94
CA ARG A 283 12.77 7.36 -17.25
C ARG A 283 12.15 6.18 -16.53
N PHE A 284 11.89 6.38 -15.25
CA PHE A 284 11.44 5.35 -14.33
C PHE A 284 10.00 5.59 -13.90
N VAL A 285 9.36 4.50 -13.49
CA VAL A 285 8.06 4.45 -12.83
C VAL A 285 8.30 3.92 -11.41
N GLY A 286 7.60 4.48 -10.43
CA GLY A 286 7.75 4.12 -9.03
C GLY A 286 8.76 5.00 -8.30
N GLU A 287 9.22 4.54 -7.13
CA GLU A 287 10.23 5.19 -6.31
C GLU A 287 11.46 5.69 -7.11
N ARG A 288 11.89 4.90 -8.11
CA ARG A 288 13.04 5.23 -8.95
C ARG A 288 12.86 6.50 -9.77
N ALA A 289 11.63 6.95 -10.02
CA ALA A 289 11.35 8.25 -10.62
C ALA A 289 11.93 9.39 -9.76
N VAL A 290 11.93 9.20 -8.44
CA VAL A 290 12.47 10.14 -7.45
C VAL A 290 13.95 9.88 -7.22
N THR A 291 14.33 8.65 -6.83
CA THR A 291 15.69 8.37 -6.34
C THR A 291 16.77 8.40 -7.43
N LYS A 292 16.39 8.25 -8.71
CA LYS A 292 17.29 8.43 -9.85
C LYS A 292 17.25 9.85 -10.45
N SER A 293 16.43 10.74 -9.90
CA SER A 293 16.41 12.14 -10.33
C SER A 293 17.70 12.87 -9.93
N LYS A 294 18.08 13.88 -10.73
CA LYS A 294 19.23 14.74 -10.42
C LYS A 294 19.02 15.51 -9.11
N SER A 295 17.78 15.93 -8.84
CA SER A 295 17.41 16.68 -7.64
C SER A 295 17.64 15.86 -6.37
N TYR A 296 17.17 14.61 -6.35
CA TYR A 296 17.41 13.69 -5.23
C TYR A 296 18.91 13.45 -5.00
N GLN A 297 19.67 13.19 -6.06
CA GLN A 297 21.12 12.97 -5.97
C GLN A 297 21.87 14.21 -5.48
N LYS A 298 21.42 15.42 -5.86
CA LYS A 298 22.00 16.68 -5.41
C LYS A 298 21.72 16.92 -3.92
N GLY A 299 20.50 16.66 -3.45
CA GLY A 299 20.15 16.74 -2.03
C GLY A 299 20.99 15.78 -1.19
N ARG A 300 21.11 14.51 -1.63
CA ARG A 300 22.00 13.52 -1.00
C ARG A 300 23.46 13.98 -0.91
N ARG A 301 23.98 14.73 -1.89
CA ARG A 301 25.34 15.29 -1.87
C ARG A 301 25.50 16.50 -0.95
N ARG A 302 24.41 17.21 -0.66
CA ARG A 302 24.37 18.32 0.31
C ARG A 302 24.19 17.85 1.75
N ASN A 303 24.31 16.54 1.97
CA ASN A 303 24.09 15.90 3.27
C ASN A 303 22.63 16.01 3.76
N ASP A 304 21.67 16.26 2.86
CA ASP A 304 20.26 16.17 3.21
C ASP A 304 19.91 14.70 3.51
N GLY A 305 19.13 14.50 4.57
CA GLY A 305 18.57 13.20 4.89
C GLY A 305 17.77 12.63 3.70
N PRO A 306 17.72 11.29 3.52
CA PRO A 306 17.00 10.65 2.41
C PRO A 306 15.56 11.14 2.24
N ARG A 307 14.89 11.43 3.36
CA ARG A 307 13.52 11.98 3.44
C ARG A 307 13.43 13.37 2.80
N ARG A 308 14.22 14.35 3.26
CA ARG A 308 14.25 15.72 2.69
C ARG A 308 14.60 15.72 1.20
N ALA A 309 15.57 14.90 0.79
CA ALA A 309 15.95 14.81 -0.62
C ALA A 309 14.83 14.25 -1.52
N ALA A 310 13.99 13.35 -1.00
CA ALA A 310 12.83 12.82 -1.72
C ALA A 310 11.74 13.89 -1.88
N GLU A 311 11.41 14.59 -0.80
CA GLU A 311 10.37 15.62 -0.80
C GLU A 311 10.72 16.75 -1.78
N GLU A 312 11.97 17.22 -1.76
CA GLU A 312 12.46 18.25 -2.69
C GLU A 312 12.42 17.77 -4.15
N ALA A 313 12.77 16.50 -4.40
CA ALA A 313 12.71 15.93 -5.74
C ALA A 313 11.28 15.81 -6.28
N ILE A 314 10.30 15.55 -5.41
CA ILE A 314 8.87 15.46 -5.76
C ILE A 314 8.25 16.86 -5.94
N ARG A 315 8.71 17.90 -5.22
CA ARG A 315 8.23 19.29 -5.37
C ARG A 315 8.73 19.97 -6.66
N GLN A 316 9.91 19.59 -7.15
CA GLN A 316 10.55 20.26 -8.29
C GLN A 316 10.02 20.01 -9.73
N PRO A 317 9.06 19.12 -10.07
CA PRO A 317 8.63 18.95 -11.46
C PRO A 317 7.65 20.04 -11.96
N ALA A 318 7.22 20.99 -11.11
CA ALA A 318 6.20 21.99 -11.42
C ALA A 318 6.71 23.39 -11.84
N VAL A 319 8.02 23.65 -11.93
CA VAL A 319 8.50 24.98 -12.34
C VAL A 319 8.61 25.09 -13.86
N ARG A 320 7.47 25.35 -14.52
CA ARG A 320 7.26 26.19 -15.73
C ARG A 320 5.89 25.87 -16.36
N HIS A 321 4.82 26.33 -15.72
CA HIS A 321 3.68 27.05 -16.33
C HIS A 321 2.59 27.20 -15.24
N GLU A 322 2.36 28.46 -14.83
CA GLU A 322 1.22 29.00 -14.07
C GLU A 322 0.57 28.03 -13.07
N ALA A 323 1.21 27.88 -11.91
CA ALA A 323 0.53 27.41 -10.70
C ALA A 323 -0.06 28.62 -9.98
N VAL A 324 -1.36 28.57 -9.74
CA VAL A 324 -1.99 29.33 -8.65
C VAL A 324 -1.24 28.93 -7.38
N GLU A 325 -0.62 29.91 -6.74
CA GLU A 325 0.03 29.75 -5.45
C GLU A 325 -1.07 29.52 -4.41
N GLU A 326 -1.38 28.25 -4.10
CA GLU A 326 -1.97 27.92 -2.80
C GLU A 326 -0.81 27.98 -1.79
N GLU A 327 -0.62 29.16 -1.20
CA GLU A 327 0.18 29.33 0.00
C GLU A 327 -0.47 28.47 1.11
N PHE A 328 0.17 27.34 1.40
CA PHE A 328 0.00 26.67 2.68
C PHE A 328 0.75 27.53 3.71
N ASP A 329 0.02 28.32 4.49
CA ASP A 329 0.52 28.86 5.74
C ASP A 329 0.77 27.67 6.68
N ASP A 330 2.04 27.29 6.83
CA ASP A 330 2.55 26.44 7.89
C ASP A 330 2.54 27.26 9.20
N ASP A 331 1.36 27.50 9.77
CA ASP A 331 1.21 27.89 11.18
C ASP A 331 1.04 26.59 12.00
N ASP A 332 2.18 25.97 12.32
CA ASP A 332 2.30 24.90 13.33
C ASP A 332 2.17 25.55 14.73
N ASP A 333 0.96 25.62 15.27
CA ASP A 333 0.75 25.72 16.72
C ASP A 333 0.72 24.29 17.27
N ASP A 334 1.89 23.82 17.70
CA ASP A 334 2.09 22.64 18.55
C ASP A 334 1.55 22.95 19.97
N ASP A 335 0.25 22.77 20.19
CA ASP A 335 -0.34 22.62 21.53
C ASP A 335 -0.93 21.19 21.63
N ASP A 336 -0.05 20.20 21.85
CA ASP A 336 -0.45 18.91 22.43
C ASP A 336 -0.58 19.13 23.95
N ASP A 337 -1.76 19.56 24.40
CA ASP A 337 -2.19 19.46 25.80
C ASP A 337 -2.47 17.98 26.11
N ASP A 338 -1.46 17.31 26.70
CA ASP A 338 -1.63 16.07 27.44
C ASP A 338 -2.31 16.39 28.79
N ASP A 339 -3.65 16.44 28.79
CA ASP A 339 -4.46 16.43 30.02
C ASP A 339 -4.42 15.02 30.65
N ASP A 340 -3.38 14.75 31.44
CA ASP A 340 -3.39 13.73 32.50
C ASP A 340 -3.99 14.35 33.78
N ASP A 341 -5.33 14.37 33.86
CA ASP A 341 -6.07 14.65 35.10
C ASP A 341 -5.96 13.44 36.07
N ASP A 342 -4.86 13.38 36.83
CA ASP A 342 -4.78 12.63 38.08
C ASP A 342 -5.18 13.57 39.23
N ASP A 343 -6.49 13.63 39.51
CA ASP A 343 -7.07 14.24 40.72
C ASP A 343 -6.78 13.34 41.94
N ASP A 344 -5.61 13.49 42.55
CA ASP A 344 -5.37 13.11 43.95
C ASP A 344 -5.33 14.41 44.80
N ASP A 345 -6.51 14.88 45.19
CA ASP A 345 -6.67 15.92 46.21
C ASP A 345 -6.39 15.30 47.60
N ASP A 346 -5.24 15.66 48.16
CA ASP A 346 -4.99 15.68 49.60
C ASP A 346 -5.83 16.79 50.25
N ASP A 347 -6.48 16.46 51.37
CA ASP A 347 -6.48 17.24 52.63
C ASP A 347 -7.78 16.97 53.40
N ASP A 348 -7.65 16.31 54.55
CA ASP A 348 -8.14 16.83 55.83
C ASP A 348 -7.95 15.78 56.94
N ASP A 349 -7.28 16.21 58.00
CA ASP A 349 -7.58 15.96 59.42
C ASP A 349 -6.34 15.62 60.27
N ASP A 350 -5.87 16.68 60.94
CA ASP A 350 -5.78 16.81 62.39
C ASP A 350 -4.76 15.99 63.23
N ASP A 351 -4.22 16.79 64.18
CA ASP A 351 -3.81 16.46 65.54
C ASP A 351 -2.37 15.96 65.81
N ASP A 352 -1.65 16.91 66.40
CA ASP A 352 -1.06 16.85 67.74
C ASP A 352 0.27 16.14 68.00
N ASP A 353 1.08 16.95 68.71
CA ASP A 353 1.93 16.62 69.84
C ASP A 353 3.34 16.04 69.62
N ASP A 354 4.26 16.88 70.08
CA ASP A 354 5.28 16.58 71.08
C ASP A 354 6.65 16.02 70.64
N ASP A 355 7.61 16.86 71.02
CA ASP A 355 8.80 16.53 71.79
C ASP A 355 10.02 15.91 71.09
N ASP A 356 11.13 16.62 71.35
CA ASP A 356 12.43 16.08 71.73
C ASP A 356 13.16 15.22 70.67
N ASP A 357 14.47 15.29 70.49
CA ASP A 357 15.56 16.00 71.11
C ASP A 357 16.76 15.62 70.22
N ASP A 358 17.80 16.45 70.31
CA ASP A 358 19.19 16.01 70.32
C ASP A 358 19.91 15.47 69.06
N GLU A 359 21.00 16.20 68.78
CA GLU A 359 22.37 15.71 68.67
C GLU A 359 22.70 14.86 67.43
N ASP A 360 23.40 15.44 66.45
CA ASP A 360 24.87 15.57 66.40
C ASP A 360 25.57 14.31 65.86
N ASP A 361 26.68 14.60 65.21
CA ASP A 361 27.77 13.74 64.77
C ASP A 361 27.54 12.91 63.49
N ASP A 362 28.00 13.36 62.32
CA ASP A 362 29.41 13.49 61.87
C ASP A 362 30.00 12.14 61.38
N VAL A 363 31.01 12.26 60.51
CA VAL A 363 31.91 11.21 60.02
C VAL A 363 31.55 10.53 58.67
N VAL A 364 31.94 11.24 57.60
CA VAL A 364 32.95 10.84 56.60
C VAL A 364 33.35 9.35 56.54
N VAL A 365 33.41 8.79 55.32
CA VAL A 365 34.51 7.95 54.74
C VAL A 365 33.94 7.16 53.54
N LYS A 366 34.17 7.60 52.29
CA LYS A 366 35.16 7.06 51.34
C LYS A 366 35.33 5.53 51.36
N GLY A 367 35.00 4.86 50.27
CA GLY A 367 35.52 3.51 50.04
C GLY A 367 34.96 2.84 48.81
N GLU A 368 35.75 2.92 47.73
CA GLU A 368 35.67 2.08 46.54
C GLU A 368 35.55 0.59 46.90
N PHE A 369 34.76 -0.17 46.16
CA PHE A 369 35.21 -1.28 45.31
C PHE A 369 34.17 -1.62 44.25
#